data_AF-A0A5C0WMH1-F1
#
_entry.id   AF-A0A5C0WMH1-F1
#
_cell.length_a   1.000
_cell.length_b   1.000
_cell.length_c   1.000
_cell.angle_alpha   90.00
_cell.angle_beta   90.00
_cell.angle_gamma   90.00
#
_symmetry.space_group_name_H-M   'P 1'
#
loop_
_entity.id
_entity.type
_entity.pdbx_description
1 polymer ?
#
loop_
_entity_poly.entity_id
_entity_poly.type
_entity_poly.pdbx_seq_one_letter_code
_entity_poly.pdbx_strand_id
1 'polypeptide(L)'
;MLEITADVLDTFAAEWVRELLDYEDEEFLYPLSWAAASSLPGDEGLHHILEKLKSISEKELPLEAFICLHRFRSHKILDWMESNCTHFHDQWERLAAVSCPTWERMKSWLNKGRPFCFIALDTMANCAKGNRPPLVEKFSPKILRTDKNEVEKISHDVHQKDPVPRVKMKVSNILENKQDIFE
;
A
#
# COMPACT_ATOMS: atom_id res chain seq x y z
N MET A 1 -9.64 18.88 -12.32
CA MET A 1 -8.73 19.82 -13.02
C MET A 1 -7.34 19.83 -12.38
N LEU A 2 -7.22 19.90 -11.05
CA LEU A 2 -5.92 19.88 -10.35
C LEU A 2 -5.01 18.71 -10.77
N GLU A 3 -5.54 17.47 -10.82
CA GLU A 3 -4.78 16.28 -11.22
C GLU A 3 -4.15 16.41 -12.62
N ILE A 4 -4.92 16.90 -13.60
CA ILE A 4 -4.47 17.07 -14.99
C ILE A 4 -3.41 18.17 -15.06
N THR A 5 -3.63 19.29 -14.36
CA THR A 5 -2.66 20.38 -14.31
C THR A 5 -1.35 19.92 -13.69
N ALA A 6 -1.40 19.19 -12.58
CA ALA A 6 -0.21 18.67 -11.91
C ALA A 6 0.51 17.61 -12.76
N ASP A 7 -0.20 16.72 -13.44
CA ASP A 7 0.44 15.73 -14.33
C ASP A 7 1.10 16.38 -15.56
N VAL A 8 0.57 17.51 -16.05
CA VAL A 8 1.14 18.24 -17.20
C VAL A 8 2.33 19.11 -16.79
N LEU A 9 2.22 19.80 -15.66
CA LEU A 9 3.27 20.70 -15.18
C LEU A 9 4.36 19.98 -14.38
N ASP A 10 4.07 18.82 -13.82
CA ASP A 10 5.01 18.00 -13.04
C ASP A 10 5.70 18.88 -11.96
N THR A 11 7.01 18.75 -11.79
CA THR A 11 7.80 19.55 -10.85
C THR A 11 7.69 21.07 -11.00
N PHE A 12 7.26 21.61 -12.16
CA PHE A 12 7.03 23.06 -12.32
C PHE A 12 5.83 23.58 -11.50
N ALA A 13 4.92 22.69 -11.10
CA ALA A 13 3.79 23.04 -10.24
C ALA A 13 4.13 23.08 -8.75
N ALA A 14 5.37 22.76 -8.34
CA ALA A 14 5.71 22.52 -6.94
C ALA A 14 5.34 23.67 -5.99
N GLU A 15 5.66 24.92 -6.33
CA GLU A 15 5.33 26.08 -5.48
C GLU A 15 3.82 26.27 -5.34
N TRP A 16 3.09 26.18 -6.44
CA TRP A 16 1.63 26.27 -6.44
C TRP A 16 0.98 25.12 -5.64
N VAL A 17 1.50 23.89 -5.74
CA VAL A 17 0.99 22.75 -4.97
C VAL A 17 1.25 22.91 -3.48
N ARG A 18 2.40 23.48 -3.06
CA ARG A 18 2.65 23.80 -1.64
C ARG A 18 1.61 24.78 -1.11
N GLU A 19 1.36 25.87 -1.84
CA GLU A 19 0.33 26.85 -1.46
C GLU A 19 -1.04 26.19 -1.34
N LEU A 20 -1.44 25.37 -2.32
CA LEU A 20 -2.72 24.66 -2.26
C LEU A 20 -2.84 23.74 -1.04
N LEU A 21 -1.78 23.03 -0.67
CA LEU A 21 -1.79 22.13 0.48
C LEU A 21 -2.01 22.89 1.80
N ASP A 22 -1.59 24.14 1.89
CA ASP A 22 -1.75 24.97 3.09
C ASP A 22 -3.18 25.54 3.22
N TYR A 23 -3.86 25.79 2.10
CA TYR A 23 -5.17 26.48 2.08
C TYR A 23 -6.38 25.56 1.91
N GLU A 24 -6.24 24.45 1.20
CA GLU A 24 -7.38 23.63 0.80
C GLU A 24 -7.75 22.57 1.84
N ASP A 25 -9.06 22.44 2.09
CA ASP A 25 -9.66 21.53 3.06
C ASP A 25 -9.69 20.06 2.58
N GLU A 26 -10.15 19.17 3.46
CA GLU A 26 -10.25 17.71 3.23
C GLU A 26 -11.11 17.33 2.01
N GLU A 27 -12.03 18.18 1.57
CA GLU A 27 -12.86 17.95 0.38
C GLU A 27 -12.01 17.72 -0.88
N PHE A 28 -10.82 18.32 -0.94
CA PHE A 28 -9.89 18.18 -2.07
C PHE A 28 -8.74 17.21 -1.80
N LEU A 29 -8.82 16.39 -0.75
CA LEU A 29 -7.72 15.54 -0.31
C LEU A 29 -7.19 14.63 -1.44
N TYR A 30 -8.09 14.00 -2.20
CA TYR A 30 -7.68 13.16 -3.32
C TYR A 30 -6.96 13.96 -4.44
N PRO A 31 -7.54 15.01 -5.04
CA PRO A 31 -6.84 15.83 -6.02
C PRO A 31 -5.52 16.43 -5.51
N LEU A 32 -5.47 16.85 -4.23
CA LEU A 32 -4.26 17.36 -3.59
C LEU A 32 -3.19 16.28 -3.47
N SER A 33 -3.56 15.07 -3.06
CA SER A 33 -2.63 13.94 -2.95
C SER A 33 -2.03 13.56 -4.30
N TRP A 34 -2.82 13.63 -5.36
CA TRP A 34 -2.35 13.43 -6.72
C TRP A 34 -1.35 14.50 -7.12
N ALA A 35 -1.69 15.77 -6.89
CA ALA A 35 -0.83 16.90 -7.22
C ALA A 35 0.50 16.85 -6.44
N ALA A 36 0.46 16.51 -5.16
CA ALA A 36 1.62 16.35 -4.29
C ALA A 36 2.52 15.20 -4.76
N ALA A 37 1.93 14.04 -5.10
CA ALA A 37 2.68 12.89 -5.57
C ALA A 37 3.34 13.12 -6.93
N SER A 38 2.74 13.94 -7.80
CA SER A 38 3.30 14.28 -9.11
C SER A 38 4.32 15.43 -9.03
N SER A 39 4.09 16.45 -8.21
CA SER A 39 4.82 17.74 -8.34
C SER A 39 5.86 18.00 -7.24
N LEU A 40 5.77 17.34 -6.09
CA LEU A 40 6.66 17.58 -4.94
C LEU A 40 7.72 16.49 -4.79
N PRO A 41 8.85 16.77 -4.09
CA PRO A 41 9.72 15.73 -3.59
C PRO A 41 8.93 14.68 -2.81
N GLY A 42 9.14 13.40 -3.11
CA GLY A 42 8.26 12.33 -2.62
C GLY A 42 8.09 12.28 -1.09
N ASP A 43 9.16 12.58 -0.34
CA ASP A 43 9.10 12.64 1.12
C ASP A 43 8.31 13.84 1.65
N GLU A 44 8.43 14.98 0.99
CA GLU A 44 7.72 16.21 1.32
C GLU A 44 6.23 16.03 1.07
N GLY A 45 5.86 15.67 -0.17
CA GLY A 45 4.47 15.47 -0.55
C GLY A 45 3.79 14.39 0.29
N LEU A 46 4.48 13.26 0.55
CA LEU A 46 3.94 12.21 1.41
C LEU A 46 3.66 12.73 2.82
N HIS A 47 4.59 13.50 3.39
CA HIS A 47 4.40 14.06 4.73
C HIS A 47 3.14 14.92 4.83
N HIS A 48 2.95 15.86 3.89
CA HIS A 48 1.75 16.71 3.88
C HIS A 48 0.44 15.92 3.80
N ILE A 49 0.39 14.89 2.95
CA ILE A 49 -0.82 14.06 2.81
C ILE A 49 -1.06 13.19 4.05
N LEU A 50 -0.01 12.64 4.66
CA LEU A 50 -0.14 11.91 5.92
C LEU A 50 -0.64 12.80 7.07
N GLU A 51 -0.25 14.08 7.11
CA GLU A 51 -0.78 15.03 8.09
C GLU A 51 -2.27 15.29 7.87
N LYS A 52 -2.70 15.51 6.62
CA LYS A 52 -4.13 15.68 6.30
C LYS A 52 -4.96 14.43 6.57
N LEU A 53 -4.40 13.22 6.42
CA LEU A 53 -5.12 11.97 6.73
C LEU A 53 -5.42 11.78 8.22
N LYS A 54 -4.80 12.53 9.13
CA LYS A 54 -5.03 12.39 10.59
C LYS A 54 -6.42 12.80 11.03
N SER A 55 -7.11 13.65 10.27
CA SER A 55 -8.47 14.10 10.57
C SER A 55 -9.55 13.19 10.00
N ILE A 56 -9.18 12.28 9.09
CA ILE A 56 -10.12 11.30 8.52
C ILE A 56 -10.55 10.30 9.60
N SER A 57 -11.84 9.97 9.60
CA SER A 57 -12.40 9.03 10.57
C SER A 57 -11.81 7.62 10.39
N GLU A 58 -11.67 6.86 11.48
CA GLU A 58 -11.11 5.49 11.45
C GLU A 58 -11.84 4.57 10.45
N LYS A 59 -13.15 4.81 10.25
CA LYS A 59 -13.99 4.04 9.33
C LYS A 59 -13.65 4.31 7.85
N GLU A 60 -13.35 5.56 7.51
CA GLU A 60 -13.08 6.00 6.13
C GLU A 60 -11.60 5.90 5.78
N LEU A 61 -10.73 5.92 6.79
CA LEU A 61 -9.29 5.95 6.65
C LEU A 61 -8.71 4.90 5.68
N PRO A 62 -9.14 3.62 5.66
CA PRO A 62 -8.57 2.66 4.72
C PRO A 62 -8.79 3.05 3.25
N LEU A 63 -9.99 3.56 2.93
CA LEU A 63 -10.34 3.99 1.58
C LEU A 63 -9.57 5.26 1.19
N GLU A 64 -9.60 6.28 2.05
CA GLU A 64 -8.91 7.54 1.81
C GLU A 64 -7.40 7.35 1.72
N ALA A 65 -6.81 6.52 2.59
CA ALA A 65 -5.40 6.20 2.55
C ALA A 65 -5.02 5.51 1.23
N PHE A 66 -5.79 4.54 0.74
CA PHE A 66 -5.49 3.92 -0.55
C PHE A 66 -5.59 4.92 -1.71
N ILE A 67 -6.69 5.67 -1.78
CA ILE A 67 -6.94 6.64 -2.83
C ILE A 67 -5.85 7.73 -2.85
N CYS A 68 -5.41 8.20 -1.68
CA CYS A 68 -4.46 9.30 -1.59
C CYS A 68 -2.98 8.88 -1.63
N LEU A 69 -2.64 7.68 -1.13
CA LEU A 69 -1.23 7.31 -0.92
C LEU A 69 -0.65 6.41 -2.01
N HIS A 70 -1.47 5.73 -2.81
CA HIS A 70 -0.99 4.68 -3.73
C HIS A 70 0.05 5.18 -4.76
N ARG A 71 0.02 6.46 -5.15
CA ARG A 71 0.97 7.04 -6.13
C ARG A 71 2.36 7.31 -5.56
N PHE A 72 2.50 7.53 -4.24
CA PHE A 72 3.79 7.81 -3.61
C PHE A 72 4.71 6.58 -3.57
N ARG A 73 4.14 5.36 -3.58
CA ARG A 73 4.88 4.08 -3.66
C ARG A 73 6.07 3.99 -2.71
N SER A 74 5.90 4.41 -1.46
CA SER A 74 6.97 4.54 -0.48
C SER A 74 6.83 3.54 0.67
N HIS A 75 7.95 2.94 1.10
CA HIS A 75 7.98 2.06 2.26
C HIS A 75 7.58 2.78 3.55
N LYS A 76 7.69 4.12 3.61
CA LYS A 76 7.24 4.94 4.75
C LYS A 76 5.73 4.85 4.96
N ILE A 77 4.95 4.58 3.91
CA ILE A 77 3.51 4.32 4.03
C ILE A 77 3.28 3.06 4.88
N LEU A 78 4.10 2.03 4.69
CA LEU A 78 3.98 0.80 5.46
C LEU A 78 4.32 1.03 6.94
N ASP A 79 5.30 1.91 7.23
CA ASP A 79 5.63 2.32 8.61
C ASP A 79 4.44 3.04 9.26
N TRP A 80 3.82 3.95 8.50
CA TRP A 80 2.62 4.66 8.94
C TRP A 80 1.43 3.72 9.15
N MET A 81 1.21 2.76 8.24
CA MET A 81 0.16 1.74 8.37
C MET A 81 0.30 0.94 9.67
N GLU A 82 1.52 0.65 10.12
CA GLU A 82 1.74 -0.08 11.36
C GLU A 82 1.20 0.62 12.61
N SER A 83 1.01 1.94 12.55
CA SER A 83 0.47 2.76 13.65
C SER A 83 -1.02 3.08 13.49
N ASN A 84 -1.58 2.97 12.28
CA ASN A 84 -2.94 3.44 11.97
C ASN A 84 -3.91 2.31 11.56
N CYS A 85 -3.40 1.14 11.17
CA CYS A 85 -4.23 0.00 10.82
C CYS A 85 -4.68 -0.75 12.08
N THR A 86 -5.85 -0.39 12.60
CA THR A 86 -6.47 -0.99 13.79
C THR A 86 -7.30 -2.23 13.48
N HIS A 87 -7.80 -2.33 12.25
CA HIS A 87 -8.68 -3.41 11.80
C HIS A 87 -8.38 -3.82 10.35
N PHE A 88 -8.83 -5.01 9.98
CA PHE A 88 -8.65 -5.51 8.62
C PHE A 88 -9.61 -4.81 7.64
N HIS A 89 -9.08 -4.33 6.52
CA HIS A 89 -9.82 -3.81 5.38
C HIS A 89 -9.03 -4.11 4.10
N ASP A 90 -9.71 -4.45 3.00
CA ASP A 90 -9.09 -4.78 1.72
C ASP A 90 -8.33 -3.63 1.05
N GLN A 91 -8.50 -2.38 1.49
CA GLN A 91 -7.73 -1.25 0.96
C GLN A 91 -6.33 -1.21 1.58
N TRP A 92 -6.16 -1.75 2.80
CA TRP A 92 -4.84 -1.85 3.43
C TRP A 92 -3.90 -2.78 2.67
N GLU A 93 -4.37 -3.97 2.30
CA GLU A 93 -3.60 -4.93 1.50
C GLU A 93 -3.25 -4.39 0.10
N ARG A 94 -4.16 -3.63 -0.54
CA ARG A 94 -3.92 -3.02 -1.85
C ARG A 94 -2.90 -1.91 -1.76
N LEU A 95 -3.02 -1.04 -0.74
CA LEU A 95 -2.06 0.03 -0.48
C LEU A 95 -0.68 -0.55 -0.17
N ALA A 96 -0.61 -1.58 0.68
CA ALA A 96 0.64 -2.24 1.01
C ALA A 96 1.32 -2.84 -0.23
N ALA A 97 0.55 -3.46 -1.14
CA ALA A 97 1.09 -4.05 -2.35
C ALA A 97 1.80 -3.02 -3.24
N VAL A 98 1.22 -1.82 -3.39
CA VAL A 98 1.79 -0.77 -4.24
C VAL A 98 2.85 0.10 -3.55
N SER A 99 3.03 -0.05 -2.23
CA SER A 99 3.92 0.76 -1.39
C SER A 99 5.31 0.14 -1.17
N CYS A 100 5.84 -0.54 -2.19
CA CYS A 100 7.16 -1.19 -2.17
C CYS A 100 7.37 -2.16 -0.98
N PRO A 101 6.49 -3.17 -0.80
CA PRO A 101 6.61 -4.13 0.29
C PRO A 101 7.88 -4.96 0.16
N THR A 102 8.50 -5.27 1.30
CA THR A 102 9.69 -6.12 1.37
C THR A 102 9.37 -7.46 2.01
N TRP A 103 10.16 -8.49 1.68
CA TRP A 103 10.02 -9.82 2.27
C TRP A 103 10.15 -9.79 3.80
N GLU A 104 11.14 -9.07 4.32
CA GLU A 104 11.31 -8.91 5.78
C GLU A 104 10.09 -8.30 6.45
N ARG A 105 9.46 -7.30 5.81
CA ARG A 105 8.23 -6.70 6.34
C ARG A 105 7.06 -7.69 6.30
N MET A 106 6.90 -8.45 5.21
CA MET A 106 5.86 -9.48 5.14
C MET A 106 6.05 -10.54 6.23
N LYS A 107 7.28 -11.03 6.44
CA LYS A 107 7.60 -11.94 7.55
C LYS A 107 7.25 -11.36 8.92
N SER A 108 7.62 -10.11 9.16
CA SER A 108 7.28 -9.40 10.40
C SER A 108 5.76 -9.37 10.62
N TRP A 109 5.00 -8.95 9.61
CA TRP A 109 3.54 -8.84 9.67
C TRP A 109 2.83 -10.18 9.83
N LEU A 110 3.33 -11.25 9.18
CA LEU A 110 2.85 -12.62 9.39
C LEU A 110 2.97 -13.04 10.86
N ASN A 111 4.05 -12.66 11.54
CA ASN A 111 4.28 -12.98 12.95
C ASN A 111 3.57 -12.03 13.93
N LYS A 112 3.20 -10.82 13.51
CA LYS A 112 2.53 -9.79 14.34
C LYS A 112 1.09 -10.17 14.72
N GLY A 113 0.49 -11.15 14.04
CA GLY A 113 -0.91 -11.53 14.24
C GLY A 113 -1.88 -10.58 13.55
N ARG A 114 -3.16 -10.62 13.94
CA ARG A 114 -4.21 -9.81 13.29
C ARG A 114 -4.10 -8.32 13.66
N PRO A 115 -4.39 -7.39 12.74
CA PRO A 115 -4.83 -7.63 11.36
C PRO A 115 -3.68 -7.90 10.37
N PHE A 116 -2.44 -7.65 10.76
CA PHE A 116 -1.27 -7.65 9.87
C PHE A 116 -0.95 -8.99 9.21
N CYS A 117 -1.23 -10.13 9.84
CA CYS A 117 -1.01 -11.43 9.21
C CYS A 117 -1.87 -11.62 7.95
N PHE A 118 -3.13 -11.14 7.97
CA PHE A 118 -4.00 -11.17 6.80
C PHE A 118 -3.58 -10.13 5.78
N ILE A 119 -3.24 -8.92 6.22
CA ILE A 119 -2.72 -7.88 5.32
C ILE A 119 -1.48 -8.39 4.58
N ALA A 120 -0.55 -9.09 5.25
CA ALA A 120 0.64 -9.64 4.60
C ALA A 120 0.30 -10.70 3.55
N LEU A 121 -0.56 -11.67 3.88
CA LEU A 121 -1.00 -12.70 2.93
C LEU A 121 -1.70 -12.09 1.72
N ASP A 122 -2.61 -11.15 1.96
CA ASP A 122 -3.37 -10.52 0.90
C ASP A 122 -2.54 -9.52 0.09
N THR A 123 -1.55 -8.86 0.70
CA THR A 123 -0.55 -8.04 -0.01
C THR A 123 0.24 -8.88 -1.01
N MET A 124 0.75 -10.04 -0.58
CA MET A 124 1.47 -10.97 -1.45
C MET A 124 0.58 -11.52 -2.56
N ALA A 125 -0.68 -11.88 -2.25
CA ALA A 125 -1.64 -12.32 -3.27
C ALA A 125 -1.96 -11.20 -4.28
N ASN A 126 -2.08 -9.94 -3.84
CA ASN A 126 -2.20 -8.77 -4.69
C ASN A 126 -0.91 -8.44 -5.48
N CYS A 127 0.17 -9.21 -5.32
CA CYS A 127 1.36 -9.15 -6.17
C CYS A 127 1.36 -10.23 -7.27
N ALA A 128 0.41 -11.17 -7.29
CA ALA A 128 0.26 -12.16 -8.37
C ALA A 128 -0.44 -11.55 -9.60
N LYS A 129 0.03 -11.83 -10.81
CA LYS A 129 -0.63 -11.36 -12.04
C LYS A 129 -2.03 -11.95 -12.19
N GLY A 130 -2.94 -11.21 -12.82
CA GLY A 130 -4.29 -11.67 -13.16
C GLY A 130 -5.28 -11.77 -11.99
N ASN A 131 -4.81 -11.67 -10.74
CA ASN A 131 -5.62 -11.71 -9.52
C ASN A 131 -5.79 -10.34 -8.86
N ARG A 132 -5.34 -9.26 -9.49
CA ARG A 132 -5.29 -7.91 -8.90
C ARG A 132 -6.44 -7.01 -9.37
N PRO A 133 -6.92 -6.08 -8.52
CA PRO A 133 -7.77 -5.00 -8.96
C PRO A 133 -7.10 -4.16 -10.07
N PRO A 134 -7.84 -3.58 -11.04
CA PRO A 134 -7.26 -2.85 -12.17
C PRO A 134 -6.29 -1.73 -11.80
N LEU A 135 -6.55 -1.01 -10.71
CA LEU A 135 -5.65 0.05 -10.25
C LEU A 135 -4.32 -0.50 -9.71
N VAL A 136 -4.36 -1.63 -9.01
CA VAL A 136 -3.14 -2.30 -8.50
C VAL A 136 -2.34 -2.90 -9.65
N GLU A 137 -3.02 -3.49 -10.65
CA GLU A 137 -2.38 -4.09 -11.82
C GLU A 137 -1.51 -3.08 -12.59
N LYS A 138 -1.93 -1.81 -12.68
CA LYS A 138 -1.14 -0.72 -13.30
C LYS A 138 0.26 -0.56 -12.70
N PHE A 139 0.45 -0.90 -11.43
CA PHE A 139 1.74 -0.79 -10.75
C PHE A 139 2.57 -2.07 -10.84
N SER A 140 1.97 -3.19 -11.25
CA SER A 140 2.61 -4.51 -11.29
C SER A 140 3.46 -4.79 -10.04
N PRO A 141 2.88 -4.71 -8.83
CA PRO A 141 3.63 -4.75 -7.58
C PRO A 141 4.33 -6.10 -7.35
N LYS A 142 5.48 -6.05 -6.67
CA LYS A 142 6.27 -7.21 -6.28
C LYS A 142 6.72 -7.08 -4.84
N ILE A 143 6.98 -8.22 -4.21
CA ILE A 143 7.65 -8.26 -2.91
C ILE A 143 9.16 -8.17 -3.12
N LEU A 144 9.76 -7.11 -2.59
CA LEU A 144 11.17 -6.79 -2.79
C LEU A 144 12.07 -7.57 -1.84
N ARG A 145 13.31 -7.85 -2.28
CA ARG A 145 14.39 -8.45 -1.47
C ARG A 145 14.01 -9.81 -0.87
N THR A 146 13.33 -10.63 -1.65
CA THR A 146 12.85 -11.94 -1.19
C THR A 146 13.97 -12.98 -1.14
N ASP A 147 14.09 -13.67 0.00
CA ASP A 147 14.83 -14.93 0.06
C ASP A 147 13.93 -16.07 -0.41
N LYS A 148 14.16 -16.52 -1.64
CA LYS A 148 13.35 -17.55 -2.30
C LYS A 148 13.40 -18.90 -1.57
N ASN A 149 14.47 -19.16 -0.82
CA ASN A 149 14.61 -20.42 -0.08
C ASN A 149 13.67 -20.50 1.12
N GLU A 150 13.17 -19.35 1.60
CA GLU A 150 12.29 -19.27 2.76
C GLU A 150 10.80 -19.31 2.40
N VAL A 151 10.43 -18.94 1.17
CA VAL A 151 9.03 -18.69 0.78
C VAL A 151 8.12 -19.87 1.08
N GLU A 152 8.50 -21.07 0.63
CA GLU A 152 7.68 -22.27 0.81
C GLU A 152 7.56 -22.66 2.29
N LYS A 153 8.70 -22.68 3.00
CA LYS A 153 8.74 -23.02 4.42
C LYS A 153 7.86 -22.08 5.24
N ILE A 154 8.04 -20.77 5.09
CA ILE A 154 7.29 -19.77 5.86
C ILE A 154 5.79 -19.82 5.50
N SER A 155 5.45 -20.02 4.23
CA SER A 155 4.04 -20.16 3.82
C SER A 155 3.38 -21.38 4.47
N HIS A 156 4.10 -22.51 4.55
CA HIS A 156 3.60 -23.70 5.26
C HIS A 156 3.49 -23.47 6.77
N ASP A 157 4.48 -22.83 7.40
CA ASP A 157 4.45 -22.51 8.83
C ASP A 157 3.25 -21.62 9.19
N VAL A 158 2.92 -20.64 8.34
CA VAL A 158 1.74 -19.79 8.52
C VAL A 158 0.45 -20.61 8.45
N HIS A 159 0.31 -21.49 7.46
CA HIS A 159 -0.87 -22.35 7.35
C HIS A 159 -1.03 -23.29 8.55
N GLN A 160 0.06 -23.85 9.07
CA GLN A 160 0.01 -24.70 10.26
C GLN A 160 -0.40 -23.93 11.51
N LYS A 161 0.08 -22.68 11.67
CA LYS A 161 -0.28 -21.81 12.81
C LYS A 161 -1.72 -21.32 12.76
N ASP A 162 -2.24 -20.99 11.59
CA ASP A 162 -3.64 -20.56 11.39
C ASP A 162 -4.30 -21.37 10.25
N PRO A 163 -4.85 -22.57 10.55
CA PRO A 163 -5.33 -23.51 9.54
C PRO A 163 -6.71 -23.15 8.96
N VAL A 164 -7.17 -21.90 9.11
CA VAL A 164 -8.48 -21.48 8.58
C VAL A 164 -8.51 -21.53 7.04
N PRO A 165 -9.68 -21.80 6.42
CA PRO A 165 -9.79 -21.95 4.97
C PRO A 165 -9.25 -20.77 4.16
N ARG A 166 -9.45 -19.55 4.66
CA ARG A 166 -8.94 -18.33 4.01
C ARG A 166 -7.41 -18.32 3.93
N VAL A 167 -6.72 -18.65 5.04
CA VAL A 167 -5.26 -18.69 5.08
C VAL A 167 -4.73 -19.76 4.14
N LYS A 168 -5.34 -20.96 4.17
CA LYS A 168 -4.99 -22.05 3.24
C LYS A 168 -5.09 -21.62 1.78
N MET A 169 -6.22 -21.03 1.40
CA MET A 169 -6.46 -20.55 0.03
C MET A 169 -5.43 -19.50 -0.39
N LYS A 170 -5.11 -18.55 0.49
CA LYS A 170 -4.13 -17.49 0.19
C LYS A 170 -2.71 -18.03 0.08
N VAL A 171 -2.31 -18.93 0.97
CA VAL A 171 -1.02 -19.63 0.89
C VAL A 171 -0.90 -20.40 -0.41
N SER A 172 -1.92 -21.18 -0.80
CA SER A 172 -1.92 -21.88 -2.10
C SER A 172 -1.74 -20.92 -3.28
N ASN A 173 -2.49 -19.83 -3.33
CA ASN A 173 -2.37 -18.83 -4.40
C ASN A 173 -0.95 -18.21 -4.45
N ILE A 174 -0.37 -17.87 -3.30
CA ILE A 174 1.00 -17.34 -3.23
C ILE A 174 2.01 -18.35 -3.77
N LEU A 175 1.88 -19.64 -3.42
CA LEU A 175 2.80 -20.68 -3.86
C LEU A 175 2.67 -20.96 -5.37
N GLU A 176 1.45 -20.94 -5.90
CA GLU A 176 1.17 -21.11 -7.33
C GLU A 176 1.73 -19.95 -8.17
N ASN A 177 1.73 -18.73 -7.62
CA ASN A 177 2.14 -17.51 -8.32
C ASN A 177 3.47 -16.93 -7.83
N LYS A 178 4.29 -17.72 -7.12
CA LYS A 178 5.51 -17.25 -6.45
C LYS A 178 6.49 -16.55 -7.39
N GLN A 179 6.57 -16.97 -8.66
CA GLN A 179 7.43 -16.31 -9.65
C GLN A 179 6.99 -14.86 -9.88
N ASP A 180 5.71 -14.60 -10.10
CA ASP A 180 5.20 -13.25 -10.34
C ASP A 180 5.29 -12.35 -9.10
N ILE A 181 5.16 -12.94 -7.91
CA ILE A 181 5.15 -12.22 -6.64
C ILE A 181 6.56 -11.81 -6.21
N PHE A 182 7.55 -12.70 -6.40
CA PHE A 182 8.87 -12.59 -5.76
C PHE A 182 10.06 -12.44 -6.75
N GLU A 183 9.84 -12.53 -8.07
CA GLU A 183 10.87 -12.39 -9.13
C GLU A 183 10.51 -11.24 -10.08
#